data_AF-A0A2N1XVC0-F1
#
_entry.id   AF-A0A2N1XVC0-F1
#
_cell.length_a   1.000
_cell.length_b   1.000
_cell.length_c   1.000
_cell.angle_alpha   90.00
_cell.angle_beta   90.00
_cell.angle_gamma   90.00
#
_symmetry.space_group_name_H-M   'P 1'
#
loop_
_entity.id
_entity.type
_entity.pdbx_description
1 polymer ?
#
loop_
_entity_poly.entity_id
_entity_poly.type
_entity_poly.pdbx_seq_one_letter_code
_entity_poly.pdbx_strand_id
1 'polypeptide(L)' 'MAVEKKKPVCALCGQAVEIKGFDLKTETGKLSFCCAGCLSIYPLLNDNKTLTDSIQTKKKR' A
#
# COMPACT_ATOMS: atom_id res chain seq x y z
N MET A 1 28.22 7.09 12.72
CA MET A 1 27.52 5.99 12.02
C MET A 1 26.23 6.56 11.45
N ALA A 2 26.15 6.77 10.14
CA ALA A 2 24.94 7.27 9.50
C ALA A 2 23.89 6.16 9.50
N VAL A 3 22.78 6.36 10.21
CA VAL A 3 21.64 5.45 10.16
C VAL A 3 21.01 5.63 8.76
N GLU A 4 21.40 4.77 7.83
CA GLU A 4 20.76 4.65 6.52
C GLU A 4 19.28 4.31 6.78
N LYS A 5 18.42 5.33 6.70
CA LYS A 5 16.96 5.15 6.75
C LYS A 5 16.57 4.32 5.53
N LYS A 6 16.53 3.00 5.69
CA LYS A 6 16.11 2.08 4.64
C LYS A 6 14.71 2.50 4.19
N LYS A 7 14.62 2.95 2.94
CA LYS A 7 13.34 3.33 2.33
C LYS A 7 12.44 2.08 2.31
N PRO A 8 11.15 2.19 2.66
CA PRO A 8 10.25 1.07 2.52
C PRO A 8 10.22 0.63 1.06
N VAL A 9 10.07 -0.66 0.82
CA VAL A 9 9.96 -1.25 -0.52
C VAL A 9 8.51 -1.64 -0.79
N CYS A 10 8.13 -1.55 -2.06
CA CYS A 10 6.80 -1.89 -2.53
C CYS A 10 6.55 -3.38 -2.33
N ALA A 11 5.46 -3.72 -1.64
CA ALA A 11 5.08 -5.11 -1.40
C ALA A 11 4.70 -5.87 -2.68
N LEU A 12 4.41 -5.16 -3.78
CA LEU A 12 3.98 -5.75 -5.05
C LEU A 12 5.14 -5.92 -6.06
N CYS A 13 5.89 -4.85 -6.32
CA CYS A 13 6.91 -4.82 -7.36
C CYS A 13 8.35 -4.74 -6.81
N GLY A 14 8.52 -4.67 -5.49
CA GLY A 14 9.84 -4.61 -4.84
C GLY A 14 10.61 -3.29 -5.01
N GLN A 15 10.06 -2.31 -5.73
CA GLN A 15 10.72 -1.01 -5.92
C GLN A 15 10.74 -0.17 -4.63
N ALA A 16 11.72 0.74 -4.50
CA ALA A 16 11.76 1.67 -3.39
C ALA A 16 10.55 2.62 -3.41
N VAL A 17 9.89 2.76 -2.25
CA VAL A 17 8.79 3.70 -2.07
C VAL A 17 9.38 5.08 -1.81
N GLU A 18 9.35 5.92 -2.84
CA GLU A 18 9.83 7.30 -2.75
C GLU A 18 8.71 8.27 -2.31
N ILE A 19 7.47 7.90 -2.58
CA ILE A 19 6.26 8.68 -2.28
C ILE A 19 5.42 8.00 -1.21
N LYS A 20 5.06 8.75 -0.16
CA LYS A 20 4.22 8.28 0.95
C LYS A 20 2.74 8.42 0.60
N GLY A 21 1.88 7.62 1.24
CA GLY A 21 0.42 7.69 1.10
C GLY A 21 -0.21 6.54 0.31
N PHE A 22 0.60 5.66 -0.28
CA PHE A 22 0.14 4.41 -0.89
C PHE A 22 0.37 3.26 0.08
N ASP A 23 -0.39 3.27 1.18
CA ASP A 23 -0.33 2.22 2.18
C ASP A 23 -1.67 1.54 2.37
N LEU A 24 -1.63 0.21 2.49
CA LEU A 24 -2.81 -0.63 2.64
C LEU A 24 -2.71 -1.41 3.95
N LYS A 25 -3.76 -1.36 4.76
CA LYS A 25 -3.87 -2.20 5.95
C LYS A 25 -4.46 -3.55 5.55
N THR A 26 -3.75 -4.61 5.90
CA THR A 26 -4.16 -6.00 5.75
C THR A 26 -4.25 -6.64 7.13
N GLU A 27 -4.87 -7.81 7.22
CA GLU A 27 -4.95 -8.56 8.49
C GLU A 27 -3.57 -8.89 9.07
N THR A 28 -2.58 -9.07 8.19
CA THR A 28 -1.20 -9.40 8.57
C THR A 28 -0.35 -8.16 8.91
N GLY A 29 -0.84 -6.96 8.58
CA GLY A 29 -0.14 -5.71 8.88
C GLY A 29 -0.30 -4.64 7.80
N LYS A 30 0.52 -3.59 7.90
CA LYS A 30 0.51 -2.46 6.98
C LYS A 30 1.51 -2.69 5.84
N LEU A 31 1.02 -2.68 4.61
CA LEU A 31 1.82 -2.78 3.38
C LEU A 31 2.01 -1.40 2.78
N SER A 32 3.19 -1.16 2.20
CA SER A 32 3.52 0.08 1.49
C SER A 32 3.75 -0.21 0.01
N PHE A 33 3.33 0.71 -0.84
CA PHE A 33 3.42 0.61 -2.29
C PHE A 33 4.13 1.81 -2.88
N CYS A 34 4.83 1.63 -4.00
CA CYS A 34 5.53 2.72 -4.68
C CYS A 34 4.59 3.66 -5.44
N CYS A 35 3.37 3.21 -5.77
CA CYS A 35 2.40 3.98 -6.55
C CYS A 35 0.95 3.51 -6.30
N ALA A 36 0.00 4.34 -6.75
CA ALA A 36 -1.44 4.04 -6.70
C ALA A 36 -1.79 2.74 -7.44
N GLY A 37 -1.13 2.45 -8.56
CA GLY A 37 -1.41 1.25 -9.36
C GLY A 37 -1.13 -0.04 -8.58
N CYS A 38 0.00 -0.12 -7.89
CA CYS A 38 0.32 -1.30 -7.08
C CYS A 38 -0.68 -1.48 -5.94
N LEU A 39 -1.12 -0.38 -5.31
CA LEU A 39 -2.13 -0.42 -4.26
C LEU A 39 -3.49 -0.89 -4.79
N SER A 40 -3.94 -0.39 -5.95
CA SER A 40 -5.25 -0.73 -6.52
C SER A 40 -5.35 -2.19 -6.98
N ILE A 41 -4.26 -2.79 -7.47
CA ILE A 41 -4.29 -4.16 -8.00
C ILE A 41 -3.92 -5.20 -6.95
N TYR A 42 -3.26 -4.83 -5.85
CA TYR A 42 -2.98 -5.72 -4.73
C TYR A 42 -4.23 -6.46 -4.19
N PRO A 43 -5.36 -5.80 -3.88
CA PRO A 43 -6.58 -6.50 -3.45
C PRO A 43 -7.16 -7.39 -4.55
N LEU A 44 -6.95 -7.08 -5.83
CA LEU A 44 -7.41 -7.89 -6.97
C LEU A 44 -6.57 -9.17 -7.17
N LEU A 45 -5.31 -9.18 -6.73
CA LEU A 45 -4.44 -10.36 -6.80
C LEU A 45 -4.48 -11.19 -5.52
N ASN A 46 -4.85 -10.57 -4.39
CA ASN A 46 -4.81 -11.16 -3.06
C ASN A 46 -6.23 -11.30 -2.47
N ASP A 47 -7.19 -11.61 -3.36
CA ASP A 47 -8.66 -11.51 -3.38
C ASP A 47 -9.49 -11.42 -2.08
N ASN A 48 -8.97 -11.64 -0.87
CA ASN A 48 -9.79 -11.71 0.34
C ASN A 48 -9.12 -11.27 1.66
N LYS A 49 -7.90 -10.68 1.65
CA LYS A 49 -7.18 -10.35 2.92
C LYS A 49 -6.85 -8.88 3.14
N THR A 50 -7.50 -7.99 2.40
CA THR A 50 -7.38 -6.57 2.65
C THR A 50 -8.53 -6.16 3.55
N LEU A 51 -8.21 -5.66 4.75
CA LEU A 51 -9.18 -4.98 5.61
C LEU A 51 -9.47 -3.61 4.99
N THR A 52 -10.04 -3.61 3.79
CA THR A 52 -10.68 -2.44 3.22
C THR A 52 -12.00 -2.29 3.95
N ASP A 53 -11.93 -1.77 5.18
CA ASP A 53 -13.01 -0.93 5.64
C ASP A 53 -13.07 0.24 4.65
N SER A 54 -14.05 0.15 3.75
CA SER A 54 -14.63 1.31 3.11
C SER A 54 -13.62 2.25 2.44
N ILE A 55 -13.25 1.93 1.18
CA ILE A 55 -13.36 2.99 0.17
C ILE A 55 -14.87 3.28 0.04
N GLN A 56 -15.45 3.89 1.07
CA GLN A 56 -16.59 4.76 0.90
C GLN A 56 -16.05 5.86 0.01
N THR A 57 -16.36 5.72 -1.27
CA THR A 57 -16.63 6.83 -2.15
C THR A 57 -17.53 7.80 -1.39
N LYS A 58 -16.95 8.69 -0.58
CA LYS A 58 -17.55 9.99 -0.28
C LYS A 58 -17.48 10.80 -1.57
N LYS A 59 -18.22 10.36 -2.58
CA LYS A 59 -18.69 11.23 -3.66
C LYS A 59 -19.78 12.10 -3.04
N LYS A 60 -19.35 13.10 -2.27
CA LYS A 60 -20.22 14.20 -1.84
C LYS A 60 -20.32 15.15 -3.02
N ARG A 61 -21.34 14.94 -3.86
CA ARG A 61 -22.02 15.98 -4.65
C ARG A 61 -23.23 15.37 -5.34
#